data_AF-A0A1H9JC57-F1
#
_entry.id   AF-A0A1H9JC57-F1
#
_cell.length_a   1.000
_cell.length_b   1.000
_cell.length_c   1.000
_cell.angle_alpha   90.00
_cell.angle_beta   90.00
_cell.angle_gamma   90.00
#
_symmetry.space_group_name_H-M   'P 1'
#
loop_
_entity.id
_entity.type
_entity.pdbx_description
1 polymer ?
#
loop_
_entity_poly.entity_id
_entity_poly.type
_entity_poly.pdbx_seq_one_letter_code
_entity_poly.pdbx_strand_id
1 'polypeptide(L)' 'MLNLHRQFLDLLPERPLLVGDVLSISDGVATVQLPGGGLLQARGTVTVGQRVFVRDGAIEGPAPTLSYVTAEV' A
#
# COMPACT_ATOMS: atom_id res chain seq x y z
N MET A 1 20.63 -1.88 -30.35
CA MET A 1 21.17 -2.64 -29.21
C MET A 1 20.07 -2.78 -28.17
N LEU A 2 19.88 -3.98 -27.61
CA LEU A 2 18.90 -4.18 -26.55
C LEU A 2 19.43 -3.59 -25.23
N ASN A 3 18.55 -2.92 -24.48
CA ASN A 3 18.87 -2.39 -23.16
C ASN A 3 18.72 -3.51 -22.12
N LEU A 4 19.82 -4.18 -21.78
CA LEU A 4 19.85 -5.31 -20.85
C LEU A 4 19.33 -4.94 -19.45
N HIS A 5 19.57 -3.71 -19.00
CA HIS A 5 19.03 -3.17 -17.75
C HIS A 5 17.50 -3.09 -17.80
N ARG A 6 16.91 -2.72 -18.93
CA ARG A 6 15.45 -2.71 -19.09
C ARG A 6 14.86 -4.12 -19.07
N GLN A 7 15.46 -5.07 -19.77
CA GLN A 7 14.99 -6.47 -19.75
C GLN A 7 15.03 -7.08 -18.35
N PHE A 8 16.06 -6.76 -17.56
CA PHE A 8 16.12 -7.20 -16.17
C PHE A 8 14.97 -6.60 -15.33
N LEU A 9 14.67 -5.31 -15.48
CA LEU A 9 13.55 -4.68 -14.77
C LEU A 9 12.19 -5.27 -15.18
N ASP A 10 12.03 -5.67 -16.44
CA ASP A 10 10.79 -6.29 -16.94
C ASP A 10 10.58 -7.72 -16.38
N LEU A 11 11.60 -8.35 -15.79
CA LEU A 11 11.49 -9.66 -15.11
C LEU A 11 11.09 -9.54 -13.64
N LEU A 12 11.15 -8.34 -13.05
CA LEU A 12 10.77 -8.15 -11.66
C LEU A 12 9.25 -8.16 -11.51
N PRO A 13 8.69 -8.80 -10.47
CA PRO A 13 7.27 -8.77 -10.21
C PRO A 13 6.80 -7.35 -9.89
N GLU A 14 5.52 -7.08 -10.13
CA GLU A 14 4.92 -5.83 -9.67
C GLU A 14 5.07 -5.69 -8.15
N ARG A 15 5.29 -4.44 -7.70
CA ARG A 15 5.34 -4.14 -6.28
C ARG A 15 3.99 -4.50 -5.64
N PRO A 16 3.99 -5.16 -4.47
CA PRO A 16 2.77 -5.63 -3.85
C PRO A 16 1.87 -4.46 -3.46
N LEU A 17 0.56 -4.65 -3.64
CA LEU A 17 -0.45 -3.77 -3.08
C LEU A 17 -0.64 -4.13 -1.60
N LEU A 18 -0.33 -3.20 -0.72
CA LEU A 18 -0.44 -3.36 0.72
C LEU A 18 -1.70 -2.67 1.22
N VAL A 19 -2.24 -3.17 2.34
CA VAL A 19 -3.35 -2.54 3.07
C VAL A 19 -2.87 -2.13 4.45
N GLY A 20 -3.32 -0.97 4.93
CA GLY A 20 -3.04 -0.51 6.28
C GLY A 20 -3.91 0.67 6.69
N ASP A 21 -3.78 1.07 7.95
CA ASP A 21 -4.55 2.16 8.55
C ASP A 21 -3.66 3.40 8.75
N VAL A 22 -4.19 4.57 8.41
CA VAL A 22 -3.46 5.84 8.55
C VAL A 22 -3.40 6.26 10.02
N LEU A 23 -2.20 6.31 10.60
CA LEU A 23 -1.97 6.75 11.99
C LEU A 23 -1.81 8.26 12.12
N SER A 24 -1.09 8.88 11.19
CA SER A 24 -0.79 10.32 11.24
C SER A 24 -0.47 10.84 9.85
N ILE A 25 -0.56 12.16 9.67
CA ILE A 25 -0.19 12.84 8.42
C ILE A 25 0.69 14.03 8.80
N SER A 26 1.86 14.14 8.19
CA SER A 26 2.77 15.29 8.33
C SER A 26 3.20 15.73 6.94
N ASP A 27 3.07 17.02 6.64
CA ASP A 27 3.57 17.63 5.40
C ASP A 27 3.13 16.90 4.10
N GLY A 28 1.91 16.37 4.10
CA GLY A 28 1.36 15.61 2.95
C GLY A 28 1.85 14.16 2.83
N VAL A 29 2.57 13.65 3.83
CA VAL A 29 2.99 12.24 3.95
C VAL A 29 2.22 11.59 5.10
N ALA A 30 1.52 10.51 4.79
CA ALA A 30 0.80 9.69 5.76
C ALA A 30 1.70 8.59 6.32
N THR A 31 1.64 8.37 7.63
CA THR A 31 2.17 7.18 8.29
C THR A 31 1.08 6.12 8.33
N VAL A 32 1.30 4.99 7.68
CA VAL A 32 0.36 3.89 7.56
C VAL A 32 0.88 2.69 8.34
N GLN A 33 0.03 2.13 9.20
CA GLN A 33 0.31 0.89 9.92
C GLN A 33 -0.24 -0.30 9.14
N LEU A 34 0.64 -1.24 8.82
CA LEU A 34 0.29 -2.51 8.20
C LEU A 34 -0.27 -3.48 9.26
N PRO A 35 -1.12 -4.45 8.88
CA PRO A 35 -1.68 -5.46 9.78
C PRO A 35 -0.63 -6.24 10.59
N GLY A 36 0.59 -6.39 10.06
CA GLY A 36 1.72 -7.01 10.75
C GLY A 36 2.47 -6.10 11.73
N GLY A 37 1.96 -4.89 12.01
CA GLY A 37 2.58 -3.90 12.90
C GLY A 37 3.65 -3.02 12.25
N GLY A 38 4.03 -3.29 10.99
CA GLY A 38 4.99 -2.48 10.25
C GLY A 38 4.47 -1.08 9.95
N LEU A 39 5.36 -0.09 9.95
CA LEU A 39 5.04 1.30 9.62
C LEU A 39 5.61 1.67 8.25
N LEU A 40 4.83 2.42 7.48
CA LEU A 40 5.11 2.79 6.11
C LEU A 40 4.80 4.28 5.94
N GLN A 41 5.64 4.99 5.19
CA GLN A 41 5.34 6.35 4.76
C GLN A 41 4.78 6.34 3.34
N ALA A 42 3.62 6.96 3.15
CA ALA A 42 2.95 6.99 1.87
C ALA A 42 2.39 8.38 1.54
N ARG A 43 2.44 8.77 0.26
CA ARG A 43 1.90 10.04 -0.22
C ARG A 43 0.50 9.84 -0.81
N GLY A 44 -0.42 10.74 -0.49
CA GLY A 44 -1.77 10.76 -1.07
C GLY A 44 -2.77 11.51 -0.19
N THR A 45 -3.93 11.84 -0.78
CA THR A 45 -5.00 12.56 -0.08
C THR A 45 -5.84 11.58 0.74
N VAL A 46 -5.61 11.56 2.05
CA VAL A 46 -6.28 10.65 2.99
C VAL A 46 -6.56 11.31 4.32
N THR A 47 -7.33 10.63 5.16
CA THR A 47 -7.67 11.08 6.52
C THR A 47 -7.06 10.14 7.55
N VAL A 48 -6.69 10.66 8.73
CA VAL A 48 -6.26 9.81 9.84
C VAL A 48 -7.38 8.87 10.26
N GLY A 49 -7.04 7.61 10.55
CA GLY A 49 -7.99 6.54 10.87
C GLY A 49 -8.61 5.84 9.64
N GLN A 50 -8.27 6.28 8.43
CA GLN A 50 -8.75 5.67 7.20
C GLN A 50 -7.92 4.43 6.83
N ARG A 51 -8.59 3.37 6.38
CA ARG A 51 -7.93 2.21 5.76
C ARG A 51 -7.63 2.49 4.29
N VAL A 52 -6.40 2.26 3.86
CA VAL A 52 -5.90 2.66 2.54
C VAL A 52 -5.11 1.54 1.87
N PHE A 53 -5.13 1.55 0.54
CA PHE A 53 -4.23 0.74 -0.27
C PHE A 53 -2.96 1.54 -0.59
N VAL A 54 -1.80 0.92 -0.39
CA VAL A 54 -0.50 1.53 -0.65
C VAL A 54 0.34 0.63 -1.54
N ARG A 55 0.90 1.22 -2.60
CA ARG A 55 1.90 0.58 -3.44
C ARG A 55 3.04 1.56 -3.65
N ASP A 56 4.26 1.07 -3.49
CA ASP A 56 5.47 1.86 -3.76
C ASP A 56 5.56 3.22 -3.01
N GLY A 57 5.02 3.30 -1.79
CA GLY A 57 4.98 4.55 -1.02
C GLY A 57 3.99 5.59 -1.57
N ALA A 58 3.08 5.19 -2.47
CA ALA A 58 1.95 5.99 -2.92
C ALA A 58 0.64 5.34 -2.47
N ILE A 59 -0.29 6.16 -1.98
CA ILE A 59 -1.64 5.72 -1.65
C ILE A 59 -2.43 5.65 -2.95
N GLU A 60 -2.86 4.45 -3.33
CA GLU A 60 -3.69 4.25 -4.53
C GLU A 60 -5.16 4.61 -4.28
N GLY A 61 -5.63 4.47 -3.04
CA GLY A 61 -7.00 4.83 -2.68
C GLY A 61 -7.47 4.26 -1.34
N PRO A 62 -8.75 4.52 -0.96
CA PRO A 62 -9.36 3.91 0.21
C PRO A 62 -9.50 2.39 0.03
N ALA A 63 -9.16 1.64 1.08
CA ALA A 63 -9.40 0.21 1.13
C ALA A 63 -10.71 -0.06 1.89
N PRO A 64 -11.67 -0.82 1.32
CA PRO A 64 -12.93 -1.12 1.98
C PRO A 64 -12.70 -1.99 3.23
N THR A 65 -13.58 -1.86 4.21
CA THR A 65 -13.71 -2.84 5.29
C THR A 65 -14.29 -4.12 4.71
N LEU A 66 -13.44 -5.12 4.50
CA LEU A 66 -13.93 -6.44 4.11
C LEU A 66 -14.62 -7.08 5.31
N SER A 67 -15.91 -7.36 5.17
CA SER A 67 -16.63 -8.22 6.09
C SER A 67 -16.07 -9.64 5.95
N TYR A 68 -15.47 -10.18 7.01
CA TYR A 68 -15.01 -11.57 7.03
C TYR A 68 -16.21 -12.51 7.04
N VAL A 69 -16.22 -13.50 6.13
CA VAL A 69 -17.24 -14.55 6.09
C VAL A 69 -16.53 -15.89 6.18
N THR A 70 -16.72 -16.63 7.27
CA THR A 70 -16.28 -18.02 7.38
C THR A 70 -17.20 -18.88 6.52
N ALA A 71 -16.64 -19.66 5.60
CA ALA A 71 -17.33 -20.79 4.98
C ALA A 71 -16.72 -22.08 5.56
N GLU A 72 -17.56 -22.92 6.15
CA GLU A 72 -17.19 -24.23 6.66
C GLU A 72 -17.35 -25.31 5.57
N VAL A 73 -16.40 -26.24 5.51
CA VAL A 73 -16.31 -27.35 4.53
C VAL A 73 -16.85 -28.63 5.16
#